data_AF-A0A1I3U909-F1
#
_entry.id   AF-A0A1I3U909-F1
#
_cell.length_a   1.000
_cell.length_b   1.000
_cell.length_c   1.000
_cell.angle_alpha   90.00
_cell.angle_beta   90.00
_cell.angle_gamma   90.00
#
_symmetry.space_group_name_H-M   'P 1'
#
loop_
_entity.id
_entity.type
_entity.pdbx_description
1 polymer ?
#
loop_
_entity_poly.entity_id
_entity_poly.type
_entity_poly.pdbx_seq_one_letter_code
_entity_poly.pdbx_strand_id
1 'polypeptide(L)'
;MEHHKEANHLSDIRMLLEGMKGHNFGLPDCITFILERLGAHEELDFWTIAAITGDTVAQVYNHHSTTGCDYCVSGYLAGPEHIAHVFDALGYRHEYVKAGQIIADRSVYLRRIVASINKGVPILVKSNLNDIPAWESDAGTYMLIVGYENGGKTLKLLLHDTVTIDYEMNDGNTLDLIFVGDKQREVSLQEIYLKVMKNMPHWLTLPERDGMFFGAAAYREWADDIEAGRFEDESLGLWENYGVYVCNLATSGGEPTYIFGKLAEIDPAYSEWGLLGQKIQELLPAETPSGGKSRLWIKLEELGGGMNMNDVKATMRDKEKRSKVAAALRDYAKRLDQALELLEEALRRL
;
A
#
# COMPACT_ATOMS: atom_id res chain seq x y z
N MET A 1 9.53 -35.56 -2.20
CA MET A 1 8.29 -35.29 -2.94
C MET A 1 8.68 -34.28 -4.01
N GLU A 2 8.90 -34.77 -5.23
CA GLU A 2 9.25 -33.94 -6.39
C GLU A 2 8.03 -33.11 -6.78
N HIS A 3 8.11 -31.78 -6.65
CA HIS A 3 7.09 -30.90 -7.19
C HIS A 3 7.35 -30.70 -8.69
N HIS A 4 6.32 -31.01 -9.47
CA HIS A 4 6.32 -30.99 -10.92
C HIS A 4 6.63 -29.61 -11.49
N LYS A 5 7.71 -29.53 -12.27
CA LYS A 5 7.99 -28.45 -13.24
C LYS A 5 6.96 -28.53 -14.37
N GLU A 6 6.10 -27.53 -14.52
CA GLU A 6 5.82 -27.04 -15.86
C GLU A 6 6.83 -25.93 -16.15
N ALA A 7 7.71 -26.21 -17.12
CA ALA A 7 8.86 -25.36 -17.38
C ALA A 7 8.41 -23.94 -17.77
N ASN A 8 8.91 -22.96 -17.03
CA ASN A 8 8.82 -21.51 -17.24
C ASN A 8 7.71 -20.75 -16.46
N HIS A 9 6.95 -21.36 -15.55
CA HIS A 9 5.99 -20.64 -14.69
C HIS A 9 5.91 -21.21 -13.26
N LEU A 10 5.58 -20.39 -12.26
CA LEU A 10 5.37 -20.84 -10.88
C LEU A 10 4.05 -21.63 -10.75
N SER A 11 4.07 -22.81 -10.12
CA SER A 11 2.90 -23.71 -10.10
C SER A 11 1.77 -23.28 -9.16
N ASP A 12 2.03 -22.43 -8.17
CA ASP A 12 1.05 -22.06 -7.12
C ASP A 12 0.93 -20.54 -7.00
N ILE A 13 0.68 -19.87 -8.13
CA ILE A 13 0.26 -18.46 -8.10
C ILE A 13 -1.10 -18.34 -7.41
N ARG A 14 -1.31 -17.23 -6.70
CA ARG A 14 -2.56 -16.92 -6.01
C ARG A 14 -3.01 -15.51 -6.34
N MET A 15 -4.27 -15.25 -6.02
CA MET A 15 -4.84 -13.90 -6.05
C MET A 15 -4.00 -12.96 -5.17
N LEU A 16 -3.63 -11.82 -5.73
CA LEU A 16 -3.11 -10.65 -5.03
C LEU A 16 -4.25 -9.63 -4.91
N LEU A 17 -4.13 -8.63 -4.05
CA LEU A 17 -5.16 -7.58 -3.91
C LEU A 17 -6.55 -8.16 -3.62
N GLU A 18 -6.65 -9.08 -2.66
CA GLU A 18 -7.92 -9.65 -2.21
C GLU A 18 -8.75 -8.59 -1.45
N GLY A 19 -9.36 -7.64 -2.16
CA GLY A 19 -10.04 -6.49 -1.56
C GLY A 19 -11.20 -6.86 -0.62
N MET A 20 -11.84 -8.02 -0.83
CA MET A 20 -12.85 -8.55 0.10
C MET A 20 -12.28 -8.95 1.46
N LYS A 21 -10.96 -9.16 1.56
CA LYS A 21 -10.21 -9.37 2.81
C LYS A 21 -9.55 -8.07 3.30
N GLY A 22 -9.78 -6.95 2.63
CA GLY A 22 -9.15 -5.67 2.91
C GLY A 22 -7.73 -5.51 2.36
N HIS A 23 -7.23 -6.47 1.57
CA HIS A 23 -5.93 -6.39 0.95
C HIS A 23 -5.99 -5.46 -0.28
N ASN A 24 -5.89 -4.16 -0.06
CA ASN A 24 -6.10 -3.14 -1.10
C ASN A 24 -4.78 -2.50 -1.61
N PHE A 25 -3.61 -2.99 -1.16
CA PHE A 25 -2.31 -2.42 -1.50
C PHE A 25 -1.43 -3.44 -2.21
N GLY A 26 -0.90 -3.08 -3.39
CA GLY A 26 -0.18 -4.02 -4.25
C GLY A 26 1.17 -4.43 -3.69
N LEU A 27 1.95 -3.46 -3.17
CA LEU A 27 3.29 -3.74 -2.65
C LEU A 27 3.27 -4.72 -1.47
N PRO A 28 2.44 -4.55 -0.43
CA PRO A 28 2.41 -5.50 0.68
C PRO A 28 2.09 -6.93 0.25
N ASP A 29 1.07 -7.16 -0.59
CA ASP A 29 0.73 -8.50 -1.07
C ASP A 29 1.85 -9.14 -1.90
N CYS A 30 2.47 -8.35 -2.80
CA CYS A 30 3.60 -8.80 -3.60
C CYS A 30 4.76 -9.25 -2.71
N ILE A 31 5.09 -8.48 -1.68
CA ILE A 31 6.17 -8.81 -0.74
C ILE A 31 5.82 -10.03 0.09
N THR A 32 4.61 -10.13 0.62
CA THR A 32 4.17 -11.31 1.38
C THR A 32 4.33 -12.58 0.54
N PHE A 33 3.92 -12.56 -0.74
CA PHE A 33 4.10 -13.70 -1.63
C PHE A 33 5.57 -14.00 -1.94
N ILE A 34 6.43 -12.99 -2.06
CA ILE A 34 7.87 -13.20 -2.21
C ILE A 34 8.46 -13.88 -0.96
N LEU A 35 8.11 -13.41 0.24
CA LEU A 35 8.62 -13.96 1.50
C LEU A 35 8.17 -15.41 1.72
N GLU A 36 6.97 -15.80 1.28
CA GLU A 36 6.52 -17.20 1.22
C GLU A 36 7.45 -18.07 0.42
N ARG A 37 7.84 -17.60 -0.77
CA ARG A 37 8.73 -18.34 -1.67
C ARG A 37 10.16 -18.43 -1.16
N LEU A 38 10.55 -17.51 -0.28
CA LEU A 38 11.83 -17.53 0.44
C LEU A 38 11.79 -18.37 1.73
N GLY A 39 10.63 -18.94 2.10
CA GLY A 39 10.46 -19.71 3.34
C GLY A 39 10.42 -18.87 4.61
N ALA A 40 10.09 -17.57 4.50
CA ALA A 40 10.10 -16.60 5.59
C ALA A 40 8.69 -16.12 6.01
N HIS A 41 7.63 -16.83 5.60
CA HIS A 41 6.25 -16.38 5.75
C HIS A 41 5.65 -16.55 7.16
N GLU A 42 6.18 -17.46 7.99
CA GLU A 42 5.49 -17.85 9.22
C GLU A 42 5.33 -16.72 10.26
N GLU A 43 5.98 -15.57 10.09
CA GLU A 43 5.99 -14.48 11.08
C GLU A 43 5.29 -13.19 10.64
N LEU A 44 5.06 -12.94 9.34
CA LEU A 44 4.60 -11.62 8.84
C LEU A 44 3.37 -11.73 7.94
N ASP A 45 2.29 -11.08 8.37
CA ASP A 45 1.06 -10.95 7.60
C ASP A 45 1.06 -9.70 6.70
N PHE A 46 0.05 -9.61 5.84
CA PHE A 46 -0.18 -8.45 4.95
C PHE A 46 -0.16 -7.13 5.73
N TRP A 47 -0.85 -7.07 6.88
CA TRP A 47 -1.01 -5.86 7.66
C TRP A 47 0.32 -5.34 8.21
N THR A 48 1.20 -6.24 8.65
CA THR A 48 2.54 -5.88 9.11
C THR A 48 3.38 -5.30 7.97
N ILE A 49 3.33 -5.91 6.78
CA ILE A 49 4.03 -5.36 5.60
C ILE A 49 3.43 -4.00 5.20
N ALA A 50 2.10 -3.87 5.20
CA ALA A 50 1.41 -2.63 4.88
C ALA A 50 1.71 -1.50 5.89
N ALA A 51 2.02 -1.85 7.14
CA ALA A 51 2.49 -0.88 8.13
C ALA A 51 3.95 -0.47 7.91
N ILE A 52 4.81 -1.39 7.45
CA ILE A 52 6.21 -1.08 7.05
C ILE A 52 6.24 -0.11 5.87
N THR A 53 5.37 -0.33 4.87
CA THR A 53 5.25 0.53 3.68
C THR A 53 4.55 1.86 3.98
N GLY A 54 3.92 2.00 5.15
CA GLY A 54 3.17 3.19 5.55
C GLY A 54 1.75 3.25 5.00
N ASP A 55 1.32 2.27 4.21
CA ASP A 55 0.00 2.24 3.56
C ASP A 55 -1.16 2.17 4.56
N THR A 56 -0.97 1.50 5.69
CA THR A 56 -1.97 1.48 6.80
C THR A 56 -1.77 2.59 7.81
N VAL A 57 -0.70 3.39 7.68
CA VAL A 57 -0.36 4.46 8.62
C VAL A 57 -0.91 5.80 8.16
N ALA A 58 -0.65 6.19 6.91
CA ALA A 58 -1.01 7.50 6.40
C ALA A 58 -2.06 7.40 5.29
N GLN A 59 -3.15 8.14 5.45
CA GLN A 59 -4.05 8.45 4.35
C GLN A 59 -3.31 9.29 3.32
N VAL A 60 -3.67 9.12 2.04
CA VAL A 60 -3.17 9.94 0.95
C VAL A 60 -4.33 10.60 0.22
N TYR A 61 -4.06 11.75 -0.40
CA TYR A 61 -5.01 12.48 -1.22
C TYR A 61 -4.29 13.24 -2.35
N ASN A 62 -4.83 13.17 -3.57
CA ASN A 62 -4.32 13.90 -4.74
C ASN A 62 -5.25 15.07 -5.08
N HIS A 63 -4.72 16.28 -5.01
CA HIS A 63 -5.46 17.49 -5.40
C HIS A 63 -5.63 17.63 -6.93
N HIS A 64 -4.76 17.00 -7.71
CA HIS A 64 -4.90 16.92 -9.16
C HIS A 64 -5.82 15.78 -9.58
N SER A 65 -6.36 15.87 -10.79
CA SER A 65 -7.04 14.74 -11.42
C SER A 65 -6.07 13.56 -11.51
N THR A 66 -6.52 12.37 -11.10
CA THR A 66 -5.68 11.17 -11.19
C THR A 66 -5.14 10.93 -12.61
N THR A 67 -3.86 10.56 -12.71
CA THR A 67 -3.20 10.20 -13.97
C THR A 67 -2.57 8.81 -13.95
N GLY A 68 -2.88 7.99 -12.93
CA GLY A 68 -2.54 6.56 -12.86
C GLY A 68 -1.37 6.17 -11.94
N CYS A 69 -1.65 6.04 -10.64
CA CYS A 69 -0.83 5.31 -9.68
C CYS A 69 -1.71 4.73 -8.55
N ASP A 70 -1.18 3.81 -7.76
CA ASP A 70 -1.88 3.29 -6.59
C ASP A 70 -2.07 4.44 -5.61
N TYR A 71 -3.30 4.64 -5.16
CA TYR A 71 -3.67 5.73 -4.27
C TYR A 71 -3.24 5.44 -2.82
N CYS A 72 -2.02 4.97 -2.59
CA CYS A 72 -1.48 4.64 -1.28
C CYS A 72 -0.03 5.14 -1.13
N VAL A 73 0.52 5.09 0.08
CA VAL A 73 1.87 5.60 0.37
C VAL A 73 2.92 4.93 -0.51
N SER A 74 2.87 3.60 -0.61
CA SER A 74 3.79 2.83 -1.44
C SER A 74 3.64 3.14 -2.93
N GLY A 75 2.41 3.39 -3.40
CA GLY A 75 2.15 3.84 -4.77
C GLY A 75 2.80 5.18 -5.09
N TYR A 76 2.57 6.18 -4.25
CA TYR A 76 3.08 7.54 -4.47
C TYR A 76 4.59 7.68 -4.22
N LEU A 77 5.15 6.95 -3.26
CA LEU A 77 6.57 6.95 -2.97
C LEU A 77 7.34 5.89 -3.79
N ALA A 78 6.70 5.28 -4.79
CA ALA A 78 7.27 4.18 -5.54
C ALA A 78 8.63 4.54 -6.15
N GLY A 79 9.66 3.79 -5.76
CA GLY A 79 11.01 4.02 -6.26
C GLY A 79 12.08 3.35 -5.41
N PRO A 80 13.36 3.52 -5.80
CA PRO A 80 14.49 2.85 -5.15
C PRO A 80 14.58 3.12 -3.64
N GLU A 81 14.33 4.35 -3.20
CA GLU A 81 14.45 4.72 -1.78
C GLU A 81 13.40 4.04 -0.91
N HIS A 82 12.14 4.04 -1.34
CA HIS A 82 11.06 3.39 -0.61
C HIS A 82 11.23 1.87 -0.58
N ILE A 83 11.60 1.26 -1.71
CA ILE A 83 11.90 -0.18 -1.77
C ILE A 83 13.10 -0.53 -0.85
N ALA A 84 14.12 0.32 -0.79
CA ALA A 84 15.25 0.09 0.10
C ALA A 84 14.88 0.15 1.58
N HIS A 85 14.02 1.09 1.97
CA HIS A 85 13.46 1.14 3.33
C HIS A 85 12.73 -0.16 3.68
N VAL A 86 11.88 -0.66 2.79
CA VAL A 86 11.08 -1.86 3.05
C VAL A 86 11.97 -3.11 3.18
N PHE A 87 12.89 -3.36 2.23
CA PHE A 87 13.76 -4.53 2.32
C PHE A 87 14.78 -4.45 3.46
N ASP A 88 15.25 -3.25 3.85
CA ASP A 88 16.04 -3.13 5.08
C ASP A 88 15.20 -3.47 6.31
N ALA A 89 13.96 -2.98 6.42
CA ALA A 89 13.08 -3.32 7.53
C ALA A 89 12.94 -4.84 7.70
N LEU A 90 12.89 -5.58 6.59
CA LEU A 90 12.80 -7.04 6.53
C LEU A 90 14.14 -7.78 6.64
N GLY A 91 15.27 -7.07 6.61
CA GLY A 91 16.61 -7.67 6.73
C GLY A 91 17.15 -8.33 5.45
N TYR A 92 16.59 -8.00 4.29
CA TYR A 92 16.99 -8.56 3.00
C TYR A 92 17.83 -7.58 2.17
N ARG A 93 18.77 -8.14 1.41
CA ARG A 93 19.31 -7.42 0.25
C ARG A 93 18.26 -7.33 -0.83
N HIS A 94 18.34 -6.29 -1.64
CA HIS A 94 17.59 -6.17 -2.88
C HIS A 94 18.44 -5.45 -3.92
N GLU A 95 18.06 -5.57 -5.18
CA GLU A 95 18.57 -4.76 -6.28
C GLU A 95 17.40 -4.15 -7.03
N TYR A 96 17.36 -2.82 -7.09
CA TYR A 96 16.42 -2.06 -7.89
C TYR A 96 17.05 -1.74 -9.25
N VAL A 97 16.44 -2.23 -10.33
CA VAL A 97 16.92 -2.08 -11.69
C VAL A 97 15.93 -1.27 -12.49
N LYS A 98 16.35 -0.09 -12.96
CA LYS A 98 15.49 0.77 -13.78
C LYS A 98 15.33 0.25 -15.20
N ALA A 99 14.22 0.55 -15.84
CA ALA A 99 13.89 0.19 -17.22
C ALA A 99 15.04 0.49 -18.20
N GLY A 100 15.68 1.66 -18.10
CA GLY A 100 16.82 2.02 -18.95
C GLY A 100 18.05 1.12 -18.79
N GLN A 101 18.30 0.59 -17.58
CA GLN A 101 19.38 -0.38 -17.35
C GLN A 101 19.02 -1.74 -17.96
N ILE A 102 17.75 -2.13 -17.87
CA ILE A 102 17.23 -3.37 -18.48
C ILE A 102 17.37 -3.31 -20.00
N ILE A 103 17.06 -2.17 -20.62
CA ILE A 103 17.22 -1.98 -22.06
C ILE A 103 18.70 -2.06 -22.45
N ALA A 104 19.59 -1.38 -21.72
CA ALA A 104 21.01 -1.35 -22.01
C ALA A 104 21.66 -2.74 -21.97
N ASP A 105 21.28 -3.59 -21.00
CA ASP A 105 21.84 -4.92 -20.79
C ASP A 105 20.79 -6.04 -20.85
N ARG A 106 19.84 -5.95 -21.79
CA ARG A 106 18.66 -6.84 -21.88
C ARG A 106 18.99 -8.31 -21.73
N SER A 107 20.00 -8.81 -22.44
CA SER A 107 20.37 -10.23 -22.37
C SER A 107 20.82 -10.67 -20.97
N VAL A 108 21.44 -9.78 -20.18
CA VAL A 108 21.81 -10.06 -18.79
C VAL A 108 20.55 -10.18 -17.93
N TYR A 109 19.65 -9.22 -18.03
CA TYR A 109 18.44 -9.20 -17.20
C TYR A 109 17.44 -10.31 -17.56
N LEU A 110 17.29 -10.67 -18.84
CA LEU A 110 16.48 -11.84 -19.22
C LEU A 110 17.01 -13.12 -18.58
N ARG A 111 18.33 -13.35 -18.57
CA ARG A 111 18.92 -14.51 -17.89
C ARG A 111 18.68 -14.48 -16.39
N ARG A 112 18.73 -13.30 -15.76
CA ARG A 112 18.45 -13.14 -14.33
C ARG A 112 16.99 -13.42 -14.00
N ILE A 113 16.06 -12.95 -14.83
CA ILE A 113 14.62 -13.23 -14.68
C ILE A 113 14.39 -14.74 -14.71
N VAL A 114 14.86 -15.39 -15.76
CA VAL A 114 14.79 -16.85 -15.94
C VAL A 114 15.39 -17.59 -14.74
N ALA A 115 16.55 -17.15 -14.26
CA ALA A 115 17.21 -17.77 -13.12
C ALA A 115 16.42 -17.61 -11.81
N SER A 116 15.77 -16.47 -11.58
CA SER A 116 14.94 -16.22 -10.40
C SER A 116 13.70 -17.12 -10.42
N ILE A 117 12.96 -17.12 -11.53
CA ILE A 117 11.75 -17.95 -11.68
C ILE A 117 12.08 -19.44 -11.58
N ASN A 118 13.20 -19.89 -12.19
CA ASN A 118 13.63 -21.28 -12.09
C ASN A 118 14.01 -21.71 -10.66
N LYS A 119 14.34 -20.77 -9.78
CA LYS A 119 14.55 -21.00 -8.34
C LYS A 119 13.25 -20.93 -7.53
N GLY A 120 12.11 -20.65 -8.16
CA GLY A 120 10.82 -20.50 -7.50
C GLY A 120 10.58 -19.10 -6.90
N VAL A 121 11.42 -18.10 -7.20
CA VAL A 121 11.34 -16.77 -6.59
C VAL A 121 10.78 -15.76 -7.61
N PRO A 122 9.57 -15.22 -7.39
CA PRO A 122 9.01 -14.18 -8.24
C PRO A 122 9.79 -12.87 -8.12
N ILE A 123 9.65 -12.01 -9.12
CA ILE A 123 10.34 -10.71 -9.16
C ILE A 123 9.31 -9.62 -8.97
N LEU A 124 9.56 -8.72 -8.03
CA LEU A 124 8.73 -7.54 -7.86
C LEU A 124 8.97 -6.58 -9.03
N VAL A 125 7.88 -6.08 -9.59
CA VAL A 125 7.87 -5.13 -10.69
C VAL A 125 7.28 -3.83 -10.19
N LYS A 126 7.86 -2.70 -10.62
CA LYS A 126 7.23 -1.39 -10.53
C LYS A 126 6.92 -0.91 -11.95
N SER A 127 5.69 -0.46 -12.17
CA SER A 127 5.19 0.06 -13.45
C SER A 127 4.52 1.42 -13.26
N ASN A 128 4.44 2.24 -14.30
CA ASN A 128 3.44 3.32 -14.34
C ASN A 128 2.26 2.83 -15.20
N LEU A 129 1.32 2.11 -14.58
CA LEU A 129 0.01 1.61 -15.09
C LEU A 129 -0.26 1.63 -16.61
N ASN A 130 -0.26 2.81 -17.22
CA ASN A 130 -0.36 3.06 -18.68
C ASN A 130 0.69 2.32 -19.53
N ASP A 131 1.74 1.84 -18.89
CA ASP A 131 2.86 1.10 -19.48
C ASP A 131 2.52 -0.33 -19.92
N ILE A 132 1.36 -0.86 -19.50
CA ILE A 132 0.91 -2.22 -19.83
C ILE A 132 -0.33 -2.13 -20.73
N PRO A 133 -0.20 -2.37 -22.05
CA PRO A 133 -1.29 -2.15 -23.01
C PRO A 133 -2.56 -2.96 -22.78
N ALA A 134 -2.45 -4.11 -22.09
CA ALA A 134 -3.58 -4.99 -21.78
C ALA A 134 -4.24 -4.67 -20.43
N TRP A 135 -3.77 -3.65 -19.71
CA TRP A 135 -4.29 -3.28 -18.40
C TRP A 135 -5.23 -2.08 -18.52
N GLU A 136 -6.45 -2.24 -17.98
CA GLU A 136 -7.54 -1.26 -18.10
C GLU A 136 -7.91 -0.60 -16.76
N SER A 137 -7.17 -0.85 -15.67
CA SER A 137 -7.47 -0.29 -14.34
C SER A 137 -6.48 0.79 -13.91
N ASP A 138 -6.96 1.66 -13.03
CA ASP A 138 -6.26 2.80 -12.46
C ASP A 138 -5.43 2.47 -11.20
N ALA A 139 -5.27 1.19 -10.86
CA ALA A 139 -4.37 0.67 -9.81
C ALA A 139 -3.50 -0.47 -10.37
N GLY A 140 -2.32 -0.73 -9.82
CA GLY A 140 -1.33 -1.71 -10.32
C GLY A 140 0.12 -1.24 -10.36
N THR A 141 0.54 -0.32 -9.47
CA THR A 141 1.91 0.22 -9.43
C THR A 141 2.93 -0.87 -9.19
N TYR A 142 2.53 -1.88 -8.40
CA TYR A 142 3.33 -3.05 -8.09
C TYR A 142 2.65 -4.33 -8.55
N MET A 143 3.45 -5.25 -9.07
CA MET A 143 3.03 -6.57 -9.54
C MET A 143 4.20 -7.55 -9.50
N LEU A 144 3.98 -8.79 -9.92
CA LEU A 144 5.01 -9.81 -9.93
C LEU A 144 5.24 -10.39 -11.32
N ILE A 145 6.50 -10.66 -11.66
CA ILE A 145 6.81 -11.66 -12.70
C ILE A 145 6.77 -13.03 -12.02
N VAL A 146 5.90 -13.90 -12.53
CA VAL A 146 5.68 -15.27 -12.01
C VAL A 146 5.99 -16.35 -13.05
N GLY A 147 6.38 -15.94 -14.24
CA GLY A 147 6.74 -16.85 -15.32
C GLY A 147 7.33 -16.12 -16.51
N TYR A 148 7.75 -16.90 -17.48
CA TYR A 148 8.30 -16.42 -18.73
C TYR A 148 8.02 -17.39 -19.88
N GLU A 149 8.19 -16.93 -21.10
CA GLU A 149 8.34 -17.78 -22.28
C GLU A 149 9.53 -17.29 -23.10
N ASN A 150 9.94 -18.09 -24.10
CA ASN A 150 10.94 -17.68 -25.09
C ASN A 150 12.27 -17.19 -24.47
N GLY A 151 12.66 -17.78 -23.33
CA GLY A 151 13.87 -17.40 -22.60
C GLY A 151 13.81 -16.03 -21.92
N GLY A 152 12.61 -15.59 -21.51
CA GLY A 152 12.39 -14.31 -20.84
C GLY A 152 11.86 -13.20 -21.75
N LYS A 153 11.74 -13.44 -23.06
CA LYS A 153 11.24 -12.42 -23.99
C LYS A 153 9.78 -12.08 -23.76
N THR A 154 8.99 -13.06 -23.33
CA THR A 154 7.63 -12.85 -22.87
C THR A 154 7.62 -13.11 -21.36
N LEU A 155 7.13 -12.17 -20.57
CA LEU A 155 7.00 -12.26 -19.13
C LEU A 155 5.54 -12.49 -18.76
N LYS A 156 5.29 -13.29 -17.74
CA LYS A 156 3.95 -13.52 -17.18
C LYS A 156 3.79 -12.64 -15.95
N LEU A 157 3.05 -11.55 -16.09
CA LEU A 157 2.79 -10.57 -15.03
C LEU A 157 1.55 -10.95 -14.22
N LEU A 158 1.67 -11.04 -12.91
CA LEU A 158 0.59 -11.30 -11.97
C LEU A 158 0.27 -10.01 -11.19
N LEU A 159 -0.95 -9.50 -11.33
CA LEU A 159 -1.35 -8.21 -10.77
C LEU A 159 -2.35 -8.36 -9.62
N HIS A 160 -3.50 -8.97 -9.87
CA HIS A 160 -4.57 -9.10 -8.86
C HIS A 160 -5.19 -10.51 -8.85
N ASP A 161 -5.59 -11.10 -9.97
CA ASP A 161 -6.20 -12.43 -9.95
C ASP A 161 -5.15 -13.54 -10.09
N THR A 162 -5.54 -14.69 -10.64
CA THR A 162 -4.63 -15.77 -11.00
C THR A 162 -4.33 -15.81 -12.50
N VAL A 163 -4.83 -14.82 -13.26
CA VAL A 163 -4.59 -14.70 -14.70
C VAL A 163 -3.38 -13.81 -14.88
N THR A 164 -2.47 -14.25 -15.75
CA THR A 164 -1.27 -13.47 -16.05
C THR A 164 -1.46 -12.66 -17.32
N ILE A 165 -0.86 -11.48 -17.33
CA ILE A 165 -0.73 -10.66 -18.53
C ILE A 165 0.61 -10.96 -19.18
N ASP A 166 0.58 -11.23 -20.48
CA ASP A 166 1.79 -11.39 -21.28
C ASP A 166 2.42 -10.03 -21.57
N TYR A 167 3.68 -9.87 -21.18
CA TYR A 167 4.45 -8.66 -21.42
C TYR A 167 5.69 -8.97 -22.26
N GLU A 168 5.80 -8.33 -23.42
CA GLU A 168 6.93 -8.52 -24.34
C GLU A 168 8.10 -7.61 -23.96
N MET A 169 9.20 -8.20 -23.53
CA MET A 169 10.45 -7.49 -23.24
C MET A 169 11.14 -7.03 -24.53
N ASN A 170 10.92 -5.76 -24.87
CA ASN A 170 11.48 -5.11 -26.05
C ASN A 170 12.20 -3.78 -25.69
N ASP A 171 12.63 -3.03 -26.71
CA ASP A 171 13.39 -1.78 -26.51
C ASP A 171 12.53 -0.63 -25.94
N GLY A 172 11.20 -0.78 -25.96
CA GLY A 172 10.23 0.09 -25.31
C GLY A 172 9.84 -0.35 -23.90
N ASN A 173 10.64 -1.18 -23.23
CA ASN A 173 10.36 -1.58 -21.85
C ASN A 173 10.31 -0.36 -20.91
N THR A 174 9.30 -0.36 -20.06
CA THR A 174 9.02 0.67 -19.06
C THR A 174 9.00 0.13 -17.64
N LEU A 175 9.10 -1.20 -17.48
CA LEU A 175 9.10 -1.85 -16.18
C LEU A 175 10.44 -1.68 -15.47
N ASP A 176 10.38 -1.29 -14.20
CA ASP A 176 11.47 -1.41 -13.25
C ASP A 176 11.37 -2.78 -12.54
N LEU A 177 12.51 -3.42 -12.32
CA LEU A 177 12.60 -4.75 -11.72
C LEU A 177 13.32 -4.71 -10.38
N ILE A 178 12.75 -5.40 -9.40
CA ILE A 178 13.29 -5.48 -8.05
C ILE A 178 13.57 -6.94 -7.74
N PHE A 179 14.86 -7.28 -7.71
CA PHE A 179 15.34 -8.62 -7.36
C PHE A 179 15.61 -8.69 -5.86
N VAL A 180 14.96 -9.63 -5.18
CA VAL A 180 15.29 -9.92 -3.77
C VAL A 180 16.57 -10.75 -3.70
N GLY A 181 17.48 -10.34 -2.84
CA GLY A 181 18.76 -11.00 -2.60
C GLY A 181 18.78 -11.77 -1.28
N ASP A 182 19.98 -12.14 -0.86
CA ASP A 182 20.16 -12.94 0.36
C ASP A 182 19.70 -12.21 1.62
N LYS A 183 19.14 -12.96 2.57
CA LYS A 183 18.86 -12.49 3.93
C LYS A 183 20.17 -12.08 4.60
N GLN A 184 20.27 -10.81 5.00
CA GLN A 184 21.48 -10.25 5.60
C GLN A 184 21.50 -10.42 7.12
N ARG A 185 20.31 -10.38 7.72
CA ARG A 185 20.13 -10.53 9.16
C ARG A 185 18.75 -11.11 9.45
N GLU A 186 18.66 -11.84 10.55
CA GLU A 186 17.39 -12.13 11.19
C GLU A 186 16.84 -10.83 11.79
N VAL A 187 15.55 -10.59 11.61
CA VAL A 187 14.84 -9.45 12.21
C VAL A 187 13.65 -10.01 12.95
N SER A 188 13.62 -9.84 14.26
CA SER A 188 12.51 -10.32 15.08
C SER A 188 11.23 -9.52 14.81
N LEU A 189 10.07 -10.13 15.06
CA LEU A 189 8.78 -9.43 15.00
C LEU A 189 8.74 -8.21 15.92
N GLN A 190 9.37 -8.30 17.11
CA GLN A 190 9.56 -7.19 18.04
C GLN A 190 10.32 -6.02 17.38
N GLU A 191 11.45 -6.29 16.72
CA GLU A 191 12.22 -5.27 16.01
C GLU A 191 11.41 -4.62 14.88
N ILE A 192 10.63 -5.41 14.14
CA ILE A 192 9.76 -4.90 13.06
C ILE A 192 8.72 -3.94 13.64
N TYR A 193 7.99 -4.34 14.68
CA TYR A 193 6.99 -3.50 15.33
C TYR A 193 7.58 -2.22 15.91
N LEU A 194 8.76 -2.30 16.54
CA LEU A 194 9.47 -1.12 17.02
C LEU A 194 9.87 -0.17 15.87
N LYS A 195 10.34 -0.71 14.75
CA LYS A 195 10.66 0.10 13.55
C LYS A 195 9.42 0.77 12.99
N VAL A 196 8.32 0.03 12.87
CA VAL A 196 7.05 0.59 12.37
C VAL A 196 6.58 1.71 13.29
N MET A 197 6.48 1.48 14.60
CA MET A 197 6.07 2.50 15.57
C MET A 197 6.94 3.76 15.52
N LYS A 198 8.27 3.61 15.42
CA LYS A 198 9.19 4.75 15.32
C LYS A 198 9.05 5.54 14.02
N ASN A 199 8.60 4.89 12.94
CA ASN A 199 8.42 5.52 11.64
C ASN A 199 7.00 6.06 11.41
N MET A 200 6.02 5.72 12.27
CA MET A 200 4.66 6.24 12.14
C MET A 200 4.59 7.77 12.07
N PRO A 201 5.29 8.55 12.92
CA PRO A 201 5.29 10.01 12.81
C PRO A 201 5.81 10.50 11.46
N HIS A 202 6.84 9.84 10.91
CA HIS A 202 7.39 10.19 9.60
C HIS A 202 6.33 10.05 8.50
N TRP A 203 5.57 8.94 8.48
CA TRP A 203 4.52 8.73 7.50
C TRP A 203 3.36 9.72 7.64
N LEU A 204 2.94 10.01 8.87
CA LEU A 204 1.85 10.93 9.16
C LEU A 204 2.18 12.40 8.84
N THR A 205 3.47 12.74 8.74
CA THR A 205 3.96 14.11 8.55
C THR A 205 4.73 14.31 7.25
N LEU A 206 4.63 13.37 6.31
CA LEU A 206 5.22 13.52 4.99
C LEU A 206 4.78 14.87 4.37
N PRO A 207 5.73 15.65 3.82
CA PRO A 207 5.39 16.91 3.19
C PRO A 207 4.56 16.67 1.93
N GLU A 208 3.83 17.70 1.51
CA GLU A 208 3.18 17.73 0.20
C GLU A 208 4.20 17.52 -0.93
N ARG A 209 3.79 16.78 -1.95
CA ARG A 209 4.61 16.48 -3.14
C ARG A 209 3.75 16.49 -4.39
N ASP A 210 3.87 17.54 -5.19
CA ASP A 210 3.21 17.63 -6.51
C ASP A 210 1.69 17.45 -6.42
N GLY A 211 1.07 18.11 -5.43
CA GLY A 211 -0.36 18.00 -5.14
C GLY A 211 -0.75 16.75 -4.34
N MET A 212 0.20 15.90 -3.96
CA MET A 212 -0.06 14.76 -3.06
C MET A 212 0.09 15.18 -1.61
N PHE A 213 -0.92 14.86 -0.81
CA PHE A 213 -0.94 15.09 0.62
C PHE A 213 -1.01 13.78 1.38
N PHE A 214 -0.47 13.79 2.60
CA PHE A 214 -0.33 12.62 3.46
C PHE A 214 -0.89 12.90 4.86
N GLY A 215 -1.28 11.83 5.57
CA GLY A 215 -1.72 11.91 6.96
C GLY A 215 -2.88 12.88 7.17
N ALA A 216 -2.79 13.72 8.20
CA ALA A 216 -3.84 14.69 8.51
C ALA A 216 -4.04 15.75 7.42
N ALA A 217 -2.97 16.10 6.68
CA ALA A 217 -3.07 17.05 5.56
C ALA A 217 -3.95 16.50 4.44
N ALA A 218 -3.84 15.20 4.12
CA ALA A 218 -4.67 14.54 3.11
C ALA A 218 -6.17 14.70 3.38
N TYR A 219 -6.59 14.49 4.63
CA TYR A 219 -8.00 14.65 5.03
C TYR A 219 -8.50 16.09 4.91
N ARG A 220 -7.65 17.08 5.23
CA ARG A 220 -8.01 18.50 5.15
C ARG A 220 -8.18 18.95 3.71
N GLU A 221 -7.21 18.64 2.86
CA GLU A 221 -7.26 18.99 1.44
C GLU A 221 -8.44 18.29 0.73
N TRP A 222 -8.70 17.03 1.08
CA TRP A 222 -9.88 16.34 0.57
C TRP A 222 -11.18 17.03 1.01
N ALA A 223 -11.27 17.45 2.27
CA ALA A 223 -12.42 18.20 2.78
C ALA A 223 -12.59 19.55 2.08
N ASP A 224 -11.49 20.26 1.82
CA ASP A 224 -11.48 21.57 1.17
C ASP A 224 -11.97 21.44 -0.28
N ASP A 225 -11.53 20.43 -1.01
CA ASP A 225 -11.99 20.13 -2.38
C ASP A 225 -13.48 19.73 -2.43
N ILE A 226 -13.95 18.95 -1.46
CA ILE A 226 -15.37 18.64 -1.31
C ILE A 226 -16.19 19.92 -1.11
N GLU A 227 -15.75 20.80 -0.21
CA GLU A 227 -16.48 22.04 0.11
C GLU A 227 -16.49 23.02 -1.08
N ALA A 228 -15.34 23.15 -1.75
CA ALA A 228 -15.16 23.98 -2.94
C ALA A 228 -15.99 23.50 -4.14
N GLY A 229 -16.51 22.27 -4.12
CA GLY A 229 -17.38 21.74 -5.16
C GLY A 229 -16.63 21.02 -6.29
N ARG A 230 -15.38 20.58 -6.06
CA ARG A 230 -14.59 19.82 -7.06
C ARG A 230 -15.36 18.64 -7.64
N PHE A 231 -16.12 17.95 -6.80
CA PHE A 231 -16.90 16.75 -7.15
C PHE A 231 -18.32 17.06 -7.68
N GLU A 232 -18.65 18.32 -7.95
CA GLU A 232 -19.87 18.68 -8.70
C GLU A 232 -19.71 18.43 -10.20
N ASP A 233 -18.47 18.47 -10.70
CA ASP A 233 -18.14 18.32 -12.11
C ASP A 233 -18.46 16.90 -12.60
N GLU A 234 -19.42 16.78 -13.52
CA GLU A 234 -19.82 15.50 -14.10
C GLU A 234 -18.76 14.86 -15.01
N SER A 235 -17.79 15.64 -15.47
CA SER A 235 -16.69 15.14 -16.28
C SER A 235 -15.59 14.47 -15.45
N LEU A 236 -15.59 14.69 -14.13
CA LEU A 236 -14.64 14.07 -13.21
C LEU A 236 -15.10 12.65 -12.86
N GLY A 237 -14.25 11.66 -13.13
CA GLY A 237 -14.46 10.29 -12.67
C GLY A 237 -14.48 10.22 -11.14
N LEU A 238 -15.66 10.02 -10.55
CA LEU A 238 -15.81 10.03 -9.08
C LEU A 238 -15.12 8.84 -8.41
N TRP A 239 -15.02 7.70 -9.07
CA TRP A 239 -14.37 6.55 -8.45
C TRP A 239 -12.88 6.84 -8.22
N GLU A 240 -12.19 7.26 -9.27
CA GLU A 240 -10.75 7.46 -9.32
C GLU A 240 -10.30 8.72 -8.55
N ASN A 241 -11.21 9.66 -8.30
CA ASN A 241 -10.89 10.92 -7.62
C ASN A 241 -11.53 11.07 -6.23
N TYR A 242 -12.44 10.16 -5.83
CA TYR A 242 -13.09 10.18 -4.52
C TYR A 242 -13.21 8.76 -3.93
N GLY A 243 -13.79 7.83 -4.68
CA GLY A 243 -14.07 6.46 -4.21
C GLY A 243 -12.83 5.71 -3.73
N VAL A 244 -11.71 5.85 -4.44
CA VAL A 244 -10.42 5.24 -4.07
C VAL A 244 -9.95 5.66 -2.68
N TYR A 245 -10.15 6.93 -2.28
CA TYR A 245 -9.74 7.41 -0.95
C TYR A 245 -10.61 6.85 0.17
N VAL A 246 -11.91 6.67 -0.08
CA VAL A 246 -12.80 5.94 0.84
C VAL A 246 -12.39 4.47 0.93
N CYS A 247 -12.02 3.85 -0.20
CA CYS A 247 -11.54 2.46 -0.25
C CYS A 247 -10.27 2.27 0.58
N ASN A 248 -9.31 3.19 0.44
CA ASN A 248 -8.08 3.16 1.22
C ASN A 248 -8.38 3.35 2.70
N LEU A 249 -9.21 4.33 3.07
CA LEU A 249 -9.67 4.55 4.44
C LEU A 249 -10.35 3.31 5.05
N ALA A 250 -11.07 2.54 4.25
CA ALA A 250 -11.69 1.30 4.71
C ALA A 250 -10.66 0.23 5.09
N THR A 251 -9.47 0.26 4.50
CA THR A 251 -8.34 -0.64 4.77
C THR A 251 -7.35 -0.08 5.80
N SER A 252 -7.01 1.20 5.72
CA SER A 252 -6.04 1.90 6.59
C SER A 252 -6.68 2.53 7.83
N GLY A 253 -7.99 2.33 8.00
CA GLY A 253 -8.78 3.03 9.00
C GLY A 253 -8.38 2.71 10.44
N GLY A 254 -7.64 3.63 11.08
CA GLY A 254 -7.42 3.63 12.53
C GLY A 254 -5.96 3.70 13.00
N GLU A 255 -4.99 3.93 12.11
CA GLU A 255 -3.56 3.65 12.34
C GLU A 255 -3.34 2.15 12.69
N PRO A 256 -2.16 1.57 12.50
CA PRO A 256 -1.92 0.18 12.90
C PRO A 256 -1.70 0.07 14.42
N THR A 257 -2.68 0.55 15.21
CA THR A 257 -2.67 0.56 16.68
C THR A 257 -2.57 -0.84 17.29
N TYR A 258 -3.00 -1.87 16.54
CA TYR A 258 -2.85 -3.27 16.93
C TYR A 258 -1.38 -3.65 17.20
N ILE A 259 -0.41 -2.98 16.54
CA ILE A 259 1.02 -3.22 16.72
C ILE A 259 1.45 -2.93 18.15
N PHE A 260 0.89 -1.91 18.80
CA PHE A 260 1.22 -1.57 20.18
C PHE A 260 0.78 -2.66 21.15
N GLY A 261 -0.41 -3.21 20.95
CA GLY A 261 -0.92 -4.35 21.72
C GLY A 261 -0.08 -5.60 21.49
N LYS A 262 0.27 -5.90 20.23
CA LYS A 262 1.12 -7.04 19.88
C LYS A 262 2.52 -6.93 20.46
N LEU A 263 3.11 -5.74 20.48
CA LEU A 263 4.41 -5.51 21.08
C LEU A 263 4.38 -5.75 22.60
N ALA A 264 3.32 -5.31 23.28
CA ALA A 264 3.12 -5.58 24.71
C ALA A 264 2.85 -7.07 25.03
N GLU A 265 2.23 -7.82 24.11
CA GLU A 265 2.06 -9.28 24.22
C GLU A 265 3.39 -10.02 24.09
N ILE A 266 4.29 -9.55 23.20
CA ILE A 266 5.60 -10.16 22.97
C ILE A 266 6.54 -9.93 24.16
N ASP A 267 6.59 -8.70 24.68
CA ASP A 267 7.45 -8.33 25.80
C ASP A 267 6.70 -7.37 26.75
N PRO A 268 6.43 -7.79 28.01
CA PRO A 268 5.76 -6.95 29.01
C PRO A 268 6.44 -5.61 29.30
N ALA A 269 7.73 -5.44 28.94
CA ALA A 269 8.40 -4.14 29.00
C ALA A 269 7.68 -3.07 28.17
N TYR A 270 6.87 -3.46 27.18
CA TYR A 270 6.08 -2.54 26.35
C TYR A 270 4.63 -2.35 26.80
N SER A 271 4.25 -2.76 28.02
CA SER A 271 2.87 -2.62 28.52
C SER A 271 2.33 -1.18 28.43
N GLU A 272 3.16 -0.17 28.72
CA GLU A 272 2.80 1.25 28.58
C GLU A 272 2.53 1.66 27.13
N TRP A 273 3.19 1.02 26.15
CA TRP A 273 2.90 1.22 24.73
C TRP A 273 1.56 0.63 24.35
N GLY A 274 1.19 -0.53 24.91
CA GLY A 274 -0.16 -1.07 24.77
C GLY A 274 -1.24 -0.09 25.24
N LEU A 275 -1.02 0.59 26.38
CA LEU A 275 -1.92 1.64 26.88
C LEU A 275 -1.94 2.88 25.98
N LEU A 276 -0.80 3.25 25.40
CA LEU A 276 -0.74 4.34 24.40
C LEU A 276 -1.58 3.99 23.16
N GLY A 277 -1.42 2.77 22.63
CA GLY A 277 -2.21 2.30 21.49
C GLY A 277 -3.72 2.35 21.76
N GLN A 278 -4.15 2.02 22.98
CA GLN A 278 -5.55 2.16 23.40
C GLN A 278 -6.02 3.62 23.38
N LYS A 279 -5.21 4.56 23.89
CA LYS A 279 -5.54 6.00 23.86
C LYS A 279 -5.63 6.54 22.43
N ILE A 280 -4.73 6.14 21.55
CA ILE A 280 -4.80 6.49 20.12
C ILE A 280 -6.07 5.91 19.50
N GLN A 281 -6.42 4.65 19.85
CA GLN A 281 -7.62 3.99 19.35
C GLN A 281 -8.93 4.69 19.81
N GLU A 282 -8.93 5.35 20.97
CA GLU A 282 -10.06 6.19 21.43
C GLU A 282 -10.21 7.45 20.59
N LEU A 283 -9.11 8.03 20.09
CA LEU A 283 -9.12 9.19 19.19
C LEU A 283 -9.53 8.80 17.77
N LEU A 284 -9.13 7.61 17.31
CA LEU A 284 -9.34 7.13 15.94
C LEU A 284 -10.15 5.82 15.95
N PRO A 285 -11.40 5.82 16.46
CA PRO A 285 -12.12 4.59 16.75
C PRO A 285 -12.45 3.79 15.49
N ALA A 286 -12.36 2.46 15.62
CA ALA A 286 -12.87 1.47 14.68
C ALA A 286 -14.01 0.66 15.30
N GLU A 287 -14.64 -0.21 14.51
CA GLU A 287 -15.70 -1.11 15.00
C GLU A 287 -15.21 -2.10 16.06
N THR A 288 -13.96 -2.54 15.95
CA THR A 288 -13.36 -3.45 16.93
C THR A 288 -12.07 -2.85 17.51
N PRO A 289 -11.67 -3.27 18.72
CA PRO A 289 -10.41 -2.83 19.34
C PRO A 289 -9.15 -3.28 18.60
N SER A 290 -9.24 -4.28 17.71
CA SER A 290 -8.11 -4.87 16.98
C SER A 290 -8.10 -4.49 15.49
N GLY A 291 -8.88 -3.48 15.09
CA GLY A 291 -9.08 -3.10 13.69
C GLY A 291 -10.41 -3.63 13.14
N GLY A 292 -11.01 -2.86 12.24
CA GLY A 292 -12.33 -3.07 11.66
C GLY A 292 -12.70 -1.84 10.84
N LYS A 293 -13.96 -1.69 10.40
CA LYS A 293 -14.33 -0.46 9.70
C LYS A 293 -14.05 0.74 10.61
N SER A 294 -13.33 1.74 10.10
CA SER A 294 -13.17 2.98 10.87
C SER A 294 -14.52 3.62 11.10
N ARG A 295 -14.72 4.24 12.27
CA ARG A 295 -15.95 4.99 12.54
C ARG A 295 -16.09 6.19 11.60
N LEU A 296 -14.98 6.71 11.08
CA LEU A 296 -15.02 7.70 10.00
C LEU A 296 -15.66 7.11 8.74
N TRP A 297 -15.23 5.93 8.26
CA TRP A 297 -15.84 5.31 7.08
C TRP A 297 -17.34 5.13 7.25
N ILE A 298 -17.79 4.54 8.37
CA ILE A 298 -19.23 4.40 8.67
C ILE A 298 -19.92 5.76 8.63
N LYS A 299 -19.29 6.79 9.20
CA LYS A 299 -19.86 8.14 9.20
C LYS A 299 -19.99 8.71 7.79
N LEU A 300 -19.02 8.47 6.92
CA LEU A 300 -19.09 8.88 5.53
C LEU A 300 -20.23 8.15 4.79
N GLU A 301 -20.45 6.86 5.05
CA GLU A 301 -21.59 6.12 4.49
C GLU A 301 -22.94 6.75 4.90
N GLU A 302 -23.12 7.04 6.20
CA GLU A 302 -24.34 7.70 6.71
C GLU A 302 -24.59 9.09 6.09
N LEU A 303 -23.52 9.80 5.74
CA LEU A 303 -23.59 11.14 5.14
C LEU A 303 -23.75 11.11 3.62
N GLY A 304 -23.78 9.93 2.99
CA GLY A 304 -23.83 9.77 1.55
C GLY A 304 -22.49 10.03 0.85
N GLY A 305 -21.39 10.06 1.59
CA GLY A 305 -20.01 10.18 1.13
C GLY A 305 -19.23 8.87 1.14
N GLY A 306 -19.90 7.71 1.15
CA GLY A 306 -19.30 6.38 1.23
C GLY A 306 -18.87 5.80 -0.12
N MET A 307 -18.95 4.47 -0.25
CA MET A 307 -18.49 3.71 -1.44
C MET A 307 -19.51 3.67 -2.61
N ASN A 308 -20.77 4.06 -2.38
CA ASN A 308 -21.79 4.10 -3.44
C ASN A 308 -21.70 5.41 -4.24
N MET A 309 -21.11 5.34 -5.45
CA MET A 309 -20.87 6.53 -6.26
C MET A 309 -22.15 7.24 -6.72
N ASN A 310 -23.31 6.56 -6.77
CA ASN A 310 -24.58 7.23 -7.06
C ASN A 310 -25.02 8.13 -5.90
N ASP A 311 -24.86 7.66 -4.66
CA ASP A 311 -25.17 8.44 -3.46
C ASP A 311 -24.16 9.58 -3.30
N VAL A 312 -22.88 9.32 -3.56
CA VAL A 312 -21.82 10.35 -3.59
C VAL A 312 -22.17 11.42 -4.61
N LYS A 313 -22.53 11.07 -5.84
CA LYS A 313 -22.91 12.02 -6.88
C LYS A 313 -24.07 12.92 -6.44
N ALA A 314 -25.09 12.37 -5.78
CA ALA A 314 -26.19 13.15 -5.25
C ALA A 314 -25.77 14.05 -4.08
N THR A 315 -24.88 13.56 -3.21
CA THR A 315 -24.36 14.28 -2.04
C THR A 315 -23.48 15.46 -2.43
N MET A 316 -22.56 15.28 -3.39
CA MET A 316 -21.60 16.32 -3.78
C MET A 316 -22.25 17.53 -4.46
N ARG A 317 -23.43 17.36 -5.07
CA ARG A 317 -24.24 18.44 -5.65
C ARG A 317 -24.97 19.29 -4.63
N ASP A 318 -25.18 18.75 -3.44
CA ASP A 318 -25.89 19.44 -2.36
C ASP A 318 -24.86 20.07 -1.43
N LYS A 319 -24.77 21.40 -1.47
CA LYS A 319 -23.81 22.17 -0.66
C LYS A 319 -23.94 21.86 0.83
N GLU A 320 -25.15 21.69 1.36
CA GLU A 320 -25.34 21.41 2.79
C GLU A 320 -24.85 20.00 3.13
N LYS A 321 -25.16 19.01 2.29
CA LYS A 321 -24.74 17.62 2.52
C LYS A 321 -23.23 17.45 2.39
N ARG A 322 -22.62 17.96 1.32
CA ARG A 322 -21.16 17.84 1.15
C ARG A 322 -20.37 18.58 2.23
N SER A 323 -20.91 19.68 2.76
CA SER A 323 -20.30 20.37 3.91
C SER A 323 -20.24 19.49 5.16
N LYS A 324 -21.23 18.60 5.37
CA LYS A 324 -21.21 17.64 6.47
C LYS A 324 -20.14 16.56 6.27
N VAL A 325 -19.95 16.11 5.04
CA VAL A 325 -18.85 15.18 4.68
C VAL A 325 -17.49 15.83 4.95
N ALA A 326 -17.26 17.04 4.44
CA ALA A 326 -16.04 17.80 4.68
C ALA A 326 -15.77 18.02 6.18
N ALA A 327 -16.80 18.36 6.96
CA ALA A 327 -16.68 18.53 8.41
C ALA A 327 -16.24 17.24 9.12
N ALA A 328 -16.76 16.07 8.71
CA ALA A 328 -16.36 14.78 9.29
C ALA A 328 -14.88 14.45 9.02
N LEU A 329 -14.39 14.75 7.83
CA LEU A 329 -12.98 14.58 7.46
C LEU A 329 -12.06 15.50 8.28
N ARG A 330 -12.43 16.78 8.44
CA ARG A 330 -11.65 17.75 9.25
C ARG A 330 -11.63 17.38 10.73
N ASP A 331 -12.75 16.90 11.27
CA ASP A 331 -12.83 16.40 12.64
C ASP A 331 -11.89 15.19 12.87
N TYR A 332 -11.85 14.26 11.90
CA TYR A 332 -10.89 13.16 11.94
C TYR A 332 -9.44 13.62 11.84
N ALA A 333 -9.13 14.55 10.94
CA ALA A 333 -7.79 15.13 10.80
C ALA A 333 -7.29 15.74 12.12
N LYS A 334 -8.17 16.45 12.85
CA LYS A 334 -7.85 17.02 14.16
C LYS A 334 -7.53 15.95 15.20
N ARG A 335 -8.29 14.84 15.23
CA ARG A 335 -8.01 13.71 16.14
C ARG A 335 -6.72 13.00 15.77
N LEU A 336 -6.39 12.96 14.48
CA LEU A 336 -5.12 12.41 13.99
C LEU A 336 -3.92 13.27 14.44
N ASP A 337 -4.04 14.60 14.48
CA ASP A 337 -3.00 15.46 15.08
C ASP A 337 -2.79 15.12 16.57
N GLN A 338 -3.87 14.91 17.32
CA GLN A 338 -3.79 14.54 18.74
C GLN A 338 -3.14 13.17 18.94
N ALA A 339 -3.42 12.21 18.06
CA ALA A 339 -2.77 10.90 18.07
C ALA A 339 -1.26 11.03 17.81
N LEU A 340 -0.88 11.85 16.82
CA LEU A 340 0.51 12.16 16.51
C LEU A 340 1.23 12.81 17.69
N GLU A 341 0.61 13.78 18.37
CA GLU A 341 1.18 14.41 19.58
C GLU A 341 1.47 13.38 20.68
N LEU A 342 0.52 12.48 20.95
CA LEU A 342 0.69 11.40 21.93
C LEU A 342 1.83 10.45 21.55
N LEU A 343 1.91 10.11 20.27
CA LEU A 343 2.94 9.23 19.72
C LEU A 343 4.33 9.88 19.84
N GLU A 344 4.49 11.13 19.42
CA GLU A 344 5.74 11.86 19.54
C GLU A 344 6.18 12.04 21.00
N GLU A 345 5.25 12.36 21.90
CA GLU A 345 5.56 12.51 23.32
C GLU A 345 6.08 11.20 23.91
N ALA A 346 5.45 10.08 23.56
CA ALA A 346 5.89 8.77 24.01
C ALA A 346 7.26 8.41 23.42
N LEU A 347 7.49 8.66 22.13
CA LEU A 347 8.76 8.37 21.47
C LEU A 347 9.94 9.20 22.01
N ARG A 348 9.70 10.40 22.56
CA ARG A 348 10.73 11.21 23.25
C ARG A 348 11.16 10.62 24.60
N ARG A 349 10.41 9.67 25.15
CA ARG A 349 10.69 8.99 26.42
C ARG A 349 11.41 7.64 26.24
N LEU A 350 11.55 7.17 25.00
CA LEU A 350 12.44 6.09 24.57
C LEU A 350 13.89 6.58 24.50
#